data_AF-A0A7S7QIN2-F1
#
_entry.id   AF-A0A7S7QIN2-F1
#
_cell.length_a   1.000
_cell.length_b   1.000
_cell.length_c   1.000
_cell.angle_alpha   90.00
_cell.angle_beta   90.00
_cell.angle_gamma   90.00
#
_symmetry.space_group_name_H-M   'P 1'
#
loop_
_entity.id
_entity.type
_entity.pdbx_description
1 polymer ?
#
loop_
_entity_poly.entity_id
_entity_poly.type
_entity_poly.pdbx_seq_one_letter_code
_entity_poly.pdbx_strand_id
1 'polypeptide(L)'
;MLIPAAAQQTTAIDLQGQADQGKVTYAKNCSHCHGPNMVNSGTITPDLRAFPDDKTRFVTTVKQGKNGKMPPWVDILNEQEIADVWAFVSSRRTP
;
A
#
# COMPACT_ATOMS: atom_id res chain seq x y z
N MET A 1 -27.04 3.34 25.73
CA MET A 1 -26.82 3.95 24.40
C MET A 1 -25.55 4.77 24.49
N LEU A 2 -24.39 4.18 24.20
CA LEU A 2 -23.11 4.87 24.43
C LEU A 2 -22.15 4.64 23.28
N ILE A 3 -21.59 5.79 22.87
CA ILE A 3 -20.42 6.07 22.05
C ILE A 3 -20.67 6.20 20.53
N PRO A 4 -20.66 7.44 19.99
CA PRO A 4 -20.36 7.64 18.58
C PRO A 4 -18.85 7.48 18.40
N ALA A 5 -18.42 6.45 17.67
CA ALA A 5 -17.02 6.33 17.27
C ALA A 5 -16.68 7.46 16.30
N ALA A 6 -15.61 8.16 16.63
CA ALA A 6 -15.20 9.44 16.10
C ALA A 6 -15.13 9.50 14.57
N ALA A 7 -15.67 10.59 14.03
CA ALA A 7 -15.29 11.13 12.75
C ALA A 7 -13.78 11.42 12.74
N GLN A 8 -13.01 10.68 11.93
CA GLN A 8 -11.59 10.94 11.73
C GLN A 8 -11.38 11.85 10.51
N GLN A 9 -11.48 13.14 10.84
CA GLN A 9 -10.67 14.29 10.40
C GLN A 9 -10.09 14.28 8.97
N THR A 10 -10.72 15.12 8.15
CA THR A 10 -10.28 15.65 6.87
C THR A 10 -9.19 16.70 7.06
N THR A 11 -7.99 16.50 6.49
CA THR A 11 -7.15 17.53 5.84
C THR A 11 -5.87 16.87 5.31
N ALA A 12 -5.30 17.42 4.24
CA ALA A 12 -4.24 16.84 3.40
C ALA A 12 -2.83 16.69 4.06
N ILE A 13 -2.74 16.40 5.36
CA ILE A 13 -1.50 16.05 6.05
C ILE A 13 -1.73 14.71 6.76
N ASP A 14 -1.13 13.67 6.20
CA ASP A 14 -1.24 12.26 6.58
C ASP A 14 -2.63 11.63 6.38
N LEU A 15 -2.90 11.19 5.15
CA LEU A 15 -3.94 10.20 4.91
C LEU A 15 -3.65 8.98 5.80
N GLN A 16 -4.49 8.82 6.82
CA GLN A 16 -4.39 7.69 7.73
C GLN A 16 -4.82 6.43 6.98
N GLY A 17 -3.83 5.65 6.55
CA GLY A 17 -4.07 4.43 5.80
C GLY A 17 -4.75 3.38 6.67
N GLN A 18 -5.78 2.74 6.13
CA GLN A 18 -6.49 1.63 6.75
C GLN A 18 -5.94 0.30 6.23
N ALA A 19 -5.20 -0.43 7.06
CA ALA A 19 -4.53 -1.66 6.64
C ALA A 19 -5.49 -2.73 6.09
N ASP A 20 -6.72 -2.79 6.59
CA ASP A 20 -7.73 -3.74 6.09
C ASP A 20 -8.19 -3.38 4.67
N GLN A 21 -8.40 -2.09 4.37
CA GLN A 21 -8.69 -1.64 3.01
C GLN A 21 -7.48 -1.82 2.10
N GLY A 22 -6.28 -1.54 2.63
CA GLY A 22 -5.02 -1.74 1.95
C GLY A 22 -4.81 -3.19 1.53
N LYS A 23 -5.20 -4.14 2.39
CA LYS A 23 -5.16 -5.57 2.08
C LYS A 23 -6.06 -5.91 0.89
N VAL A 24 -7.26 -5.33 0.81
CA VAL A 24 -8.21 -5.55 -0.29
C VAL A 24 -7.66 -4.97 -1.59
N THR A 25 -7.20 -3.72 -1.57
CA THR A 25 -6.60 -3.06 -2.74
C THR A 25 -5.34 -3.79 -3.21
N TYR A 26 -4.48 -4.22 -2.27
CA TYR A 26 -3.31 -5.03 -2.54
C TYR A 26 -3.67 -6.37 -3.19
N ALA A 27 -4.68 -7.07 -2.67
CA ALA A 27 -5.12 -8.35 -3.21
C ALA A 27 -5.59 -8.22 -4.67
N LYS A 28 -6.33 -7.14 -4.98
CA LYS A 28 -6.86 -6.89 -6.33
C LYS A 28 -5.78 -6.47 -7.34
N ASN A 29 -4.85 -5.60 -6.94
CA ASN A 29 -3.98 -4.91 -7.88
C ASN A 29 -2.51 -5.35 -7.82
N CYS A 30 -2.02 -5.77 -6.65
CA CYS A 30 -0.58 -5.96 -6.41
C CYS A 30 -0.20 -7.45 -6.28
N SER A 31 -1.11 -8.28 -5.77
CA SER A 31 -0.85 -9.67 -5.39
C SER A 31 -0.46 -10.57 -6.56
N HIS A 32 -0.86 -10.23 -7.79
CA HIS A 32 -0.51 -10.99 -8.98
C HIS A 32 1.00 -11.07 -9.19
N CYS A 33 1.73 -10.00 -8.87
CA CYS A 33 3.19 -9.93 -9.05
C CYS A 33 3.95 -10.03 -7.72
N HIS A 34 3.40 -9.48 -6.64
CA HIS A 34 4.04 -9.47 -5.31
C HIS A 34 3.57 -10.63 -4.41
N GLY A 35 2.73 -11.51 -4.93
CA GLY A 35 2.19 -12.66 -4.22
C GLY A 35 1.12 -12.31 -3.20
N PRO A 36 0.31 -13.29 -2.78
CA PRO A 36 -0.66 -13.09 -1.71
C PRO A 36 0.08 -12.74 -0.41
N ASN A 37 -0.44 -11.73 0.32
CA ASN A 37 0.17 -11.27 1.56
C ASN A 37 1.65 -10.87 1.46
N MET A 38 2.12 -10.39 0.30
CA MET A 38 3.52 -9.99 0.04
C MET A 38 4.52 -11.15 0.02
N VAL A 39 4.04 -12.40 -0.04
CA VAL A 39 4.89 -13.57 -0.18
C VAL A 39 4.93 -13.97 -1.63
N ASN A 40 5.98 -13.54 -2.35
CA ASN A 40 6.26 -13.97 -3.71
C ASN A 40 7.23 -15.16 -3.73
N SER A 41 7.36 -15.81 -4.89
CA SER A 41 8.31 -16.93 -5.09
C SER A 41 9.77 -16.47 -5.25
N GLY A 42 10.09 -15.19 -5.04
CA GLY A 42 11.44 -14.63 -5.07
C GLY A 42 12.03 -14.29 -6.44
N THR A 43 11.28 -14.42 -7.54
CA THR A 43 11.86 -14.43 -8.90
C THR A 43 11.67 -13.15 -9.73
N ILE A 44 10.62 -12.35 -9.49
CA ILE A 44 10.26 -11.23 -10.39
C ILE A 44 10.12 -9.88 -9.66
N THR A 45 9.74 -9.88 -8.38
CA THR A 45 9.47 -8.67 -7.60
C THR A 45 10.26 -8.64 -6.28
N PRO A 46 10.58 -7.45 -5.74
CA PRO A 46 11.20 -7.36 -4.41
C PRO A 46 10.24 -7.88 -3.33
N ASP A 47 10.79 -8.46 -2.26
CA ASP A 47 10.02 -8.78 -1.06
C ASP A 47 9.59 -7.49 -0.37
N LEU A 48 8.28 -7.22 -0.40
CA LEU A 48 7.73 -6.00 0.18
C LEU A 48 7.78 -6.01 1.72
N ARG A 49 7.95 -7.18 2.35
CA ARG A 49 8.11 -7.28 3.81
C ARG A 49 9.46 -6.75 4.27
N ALA A 50 10.47 -6.74 3.38
CA ALA A 50 11.78 -6.13 3.62
C ALA A 50 11.90 -4.72 3.02
N PHE A 51 10.80 -4.13 2.54
CA PHE A 51 10.83 -2.77 2.00
C PHE A 51 11.11 -1.77 3.13
N PRO A 52 12.04 -0.81 2.96
CA PRO A 52 12.42 0.13 4.00
C PRO A 52 11.25 1.01 4.44
N ASP A 53 11.34 1.62 5.62
CA ASP A 53 10.34 2.58 6.11
C ASP A 53 10.42 3.93 5.41
N ASP A 54 10.12 3.91 4.11
CA ASP A 54 10.20 5.07 3.22
C ASP A 54 8.89 5.22 2.44
N LYS A 55 7.92 5.90 3.09
CA LYS A 55 6.59 6.16 2.52
C LYS A 55 6.69 6.96 1.22
N THR A 56 7.61 7.92 1.13
CA THR A 56 7.79 8.76 -0.06
C THR A 56 8.24 7.93 -1.25
N ARG A 57 9.24 7.06 -1.06
CA ARG A 57 9.70 6.14 -2.11
C ARG A 57 8.61 5.16 -2.50
N PHE A 58 7.84 4.65 -1.54
CA PHE A 58 6.70 3.77 -1.83
C PHE A 58 5.67 4.47 -2.71
N VAL A 59 5.15 5.62 -2.29
CA VAL A 59 4.13 6.38 -3.02
C VAL A 59 4.62 6.75 -4.41
N THR A 60 5.86 7.21 -4.54
CA THR A 60 6.46 7.55 -5.84
C THR A 60 6.51 6.32 -6.75
N THR A 61 6.97 5.18 -6.23
CA THR A 61 7.07 3.92 -6.97
C THR A 61 5.70 3.40 -7.41
N VAL A 62 4.67 3.51 -6.56
CA VAL A 62 3.31 3.09 -6.88
C VAL A 62 2.69 4.03 -7.92
N LYS A 63 2.82 5.35 -7.77
CA LYS A 63 2.25 6.32 -8.72
C LYS A 63 2.93 6.23 -10.09
N GLN A 64 4.26 6.17 -10.13
CA GLN A 64 5.03 6.27 -11.37
C GLN A 64 5.42 4.91 -11.98
N GLY A 65 5.21 3.81 -11.25
CA GLY A 65 5.75 2.52 -11.64
C GLY A 65 7.27 2.45 -11.50
N LYS A 66 7.88 1.35 -11.94
CA LYS A 66 9.33 1.14 -11.83
C LYS A 66 9.90 0.24 -12.92
N ASN A 67 10.98 0.69 -13.56
CA ASN A 67 11.83 -0.06 -14.49
C ASN A 67 11.07 -0.81 -15.61
N GLY A 68 9.88 -0.33 -16.01
CA GLY A 68 9.02 -0.99 -17.00
C GLY A 68 8.45 -2.35 -16.56
N LYS A 69 8.68 -2.78 -15.31
CA LYS A 69 8.20 -4.06 -14.76
C LYS A 69 7.04 -3.87 -13.78
N MET A 70 7.02 -2.76 -13.06
CA MET A 70 5.90 -2.36 -12.22
C MET A 70 5.13 -1.26 -12.93
N PRO A 71 3.84 -1.47 -13.25
CA PRO A 71 3.03 -0.46 -13.92
C PRO A 71 2.78 0.75 -13.01
N PRO A 72 2.58 1.95 -13.58
CA PRO A 72 2.12 3.11 -12.85
C PRO A 72 0.65 2.94 -12.42
N TRP A 73 0.32 3.34 -11.21
CA TRP A 73 -1.05 3.24 -10.66
C TRP A 73 -1.72 4.60 -10.46
N VAL A 74 -1.08 5.70 -10.86
CA VAL A 74 -1.58 7.07 -10.64
C VAL A 74 -2.97 7.33 -11.23
N ASP A 75 -3.31 6.68 -12.34
CA ASP A 75 -4.62 6.85 -13.01
C ASP A 75 -5.67 5.83 -12.54
N ILE A 76 -5.28 4.87 -11.69
CA ILE A 76 -6.12 3.74 -11.25
C ILE A 76 -6.47 3.86 -9.77
N LEU A 77 -5.48 4.23 -8.95
CA LEU A 77 -5.62 4.33 -7.50
C LEU A 77 -5.60 5.80 -7.07
N ASN A 78 -6.55 6.16 -6.21
CA ASN A 78 -6.54 7.47 -5.56
C ASN A 78 -5.53 7.51 -4.40
N GLU A 79 -5.29 8.71 -3.86
CA GLU A 79 -4.29 8.90 -2.81
C GLU A 79 -4.61 8.15 -1.51
N GLN A 80 -5.89 7.99 -1.16
CA GLN A 80 -6.32 7.23 0.00
C GLN A 80 -6.06 5.74 -0.19
N GLU A 81 -6.35 5.18 -1.36
CA GLU A 81 -6.06 3.77 -1.65
C GLU A 81 -4.56 3.48 -1.58
N ILE A 82 -3.72 4.39 -2.06
CA ILE A 82 -2.26 4.26 -1.95
C ILE A 82 -1.83 4.33 -0.48
N ALA A 83 -2.41 5.23 0.31
CA ALA A 83 -2.15 5.32 1.75
C ALA A 83 -2.59 4.05 2.50
N ASP A 84 -3.73 3.48 2.14
CA ASP A 84 -4.24 2.22 2.71
C ASP A 84 -3.29 1.06 2.39
N VAL A 85 -2.85 0.92 1.14
CA VAL A 85 -1.86 -0.11 0.77
C VAL A 85 -0.55 0.10 1.52
N TRP A 86 -0.09 1.34 1.69
CA TRP A 86 1.10 1.61 2.50
C TRP A 86 0.94 1.16 3.96
N ALA A 87 -0.22 1.42 4.57
CA ALA A 87 -0.50 0.96 5.93
C ALA A 87 -0.50 -0.57 6.02
N PHE A 88 -1.07 -1.25 5.02
CA PHE A 88 -1.01 -2.71 4.94
C PHE A 88 0.41 -3.24 4.83
N VAL A 89 1.23 -2.70 3.92
CA VAL A 89 2.63 -3.10 3.72
C VAL A 89 3.44 -2.86 5.00
N SER A 90 3.29 -1.70 5.61
CA SER A 90 4.00 -1.31 6.83
C SER A 90 3.62 -2.21 8.01
N SER A 91 2.34 -2.60 8.14
CA SER A 91 1.87 -3.48 9.23
C SER A 91 2.47 -4.89 9.21
N ARG A 92 3.09 -5.30 8.09
CA ARG A 92 3.68 -6.64 7.91
C ARG A 92 5.16 -6.61 7.56
N ARG A 93 5.79 -5.44 7.68
CA ARG A 93 7.23 -5.31 7.52
C ARG A 93 7.93 -6.16 8.58
N THR A 94 8.91 -6.94 8.16
CA THR A 94 9.81 -7.66 9.07
C THR A 94 11.20 -7.07 8.84
N PRO A 95 11.73 -6.27 9.78
CA PRO A 95 13.05 -5.67 9.65
C PRO A 95 14.17 -6.72 9.66
#